data_AF-A0A969UHW1-F1
#
_entry.id   AF-A0A969UHW1-F1
#
_cell.length_a   1.000
_cell.length_b   1.000
_cell.length_c   1.000
_cell.angle_alpha   90.00
_cell.angle_beta   90.00
_cell.angle_gamma   90.00
#
_symmetry.space_group_name_H-M   'P 1'
#
loop_
_entity.id
_entity.type
_entity.pdbx_description
1 polymer ?
#
loop_
_entity_poly.entity_id
_entity_poly.type
_entity_poly.pdbx_seq_one_letter_code
_entity_poly.pdbx_strand_id
1 'polypeptide(L)'
;MSGSDSQSLDNMLEALLQGGLDLLCAIRVLVPPAWRDDETLSDEARAFYEYFSLAMEPWDGPAGLVMLDHRYAACCLDRNGLRPARWLLTRDRILAVASEAGVFDVPAHAVVKKGRLGPSEMVAVDFRTGELLNSKAIDSINAARARCKMAA
;
A
#
# COMPACT_ATOMS: atom_id res chain seq x y z
N MET A 1 19.99 20.15 -7.57
CA MET A 1 19.21 18.89 -7.66
C MET A 1 17.93 19.23 -8.42
N SER A 2 17.71 18.59 -9.56
CA SER A 2 16.59 18.86 -10.47
C SER A 2 15.82 17.55 -10.61
N GLY A 3 14.62 17.47 -10.05
CA GLY A 3 13.74 16.31 -10.14
C GLY A 3 12.38 16.62 -9.53
N SER A 4 11.34 15.90 -9.94
CA SER A 4 10.03 16.03 -9.30
C SER A 4 10.02 15.37 -7.92
N ASP A 5 9.03 15.72 -7.11
CA ASP A 5 8.71 15.02 -5.86
C ASP A 5 8.50 13.52 -6.09
N SER A 6 7.77 13.17 -7.16
CA SER A 6 7.46 11.81 -7.55
C SER A 6 8.73 11.03 -7.94
N GLN A 7 9.66 11.67 -8.66
CA GLN A 7 10.96 11.06 -8.97
C GLN A 7 11.79 10.83 -7.72
N SER A 8 11.74 11.76 -6.75
CA SER A 8 12.47 11.62 -5.49
C SER A 8 11.90 10.46 -4.64
N LEU A 9 10.57 10.30 -4.62
CA LEU A 9 9.90 9.18 -3.97
C LEU A 9 10.26 7.84 -4.63
N ASP A 10 10.24 7.78 -5.96
CA ASP A 10 10.60 6.58 -6.73
C ASP A 10 12.06 6.14 -6.46
N ASN A 11 13.01 7.09 -6.49
CA ASN A 11 14.41 6.82 -6.15
C ASN A 11 14.57 6.25 -4.73
N MET A 12 13.85 6.81 -3.75
CA MET A 12 13.91 6.34 -2.37
C MET A 12 13.27 4.95 -2.23
N LEU A 13 12.14 4.72 -2.91
CA LEU A 13 11.50 3.40 -2.94
C LEU A 13 12.46 2.36 -3.52
N GLU A 14 13.13 2.66 -4.64
CA GLU A 14 14.11 1.77 -5.24
C GLU A 14 15.28 1.48 -4.30
N ALA A 15 15.80 2.49 -3.59
CA ALA A 15 16.85 2.29 -2.60
C ALA A 15 16.42 1.33 -1.46
N LEU A 16 15.19 1.43 -0.98
CA LEU A 16 14.64 0.52 0.03
C LEU A 16 14.47 -0.91 -0.51
N LEU A 17 14.01 -1.05 -1.76
CA LEU A 17 13.88 -2.34 -2.43
C LEU A 17 15.25 -3.03 -2.60
N GLN A 18 16.25 -2.28 -3.06
CA GLN A 18 17.64 -2.77 -3.17
C GLN A 18 18.26 -3.08 -1.80
N GLY A 19 17.82 -2.37 -0.75
CA GLY A 19 18.15 -2.64 0.65
C GLY A 19 17.50 -3.89 1.24
N GLY A 20 16.65 -4.58 0.47
CA GLY A 20 16.04 -5.86 0.84
C GLY A 20 14.65 -5.77 1.47
N LEU A 21 14.05 -4.57 1.54
CA LEU A 21 12.63 -4.45 1.88
C LEU A 21 11.79 -4.84 0.65
N ASP A 22 10.73 -5.62 0.82
CA ASP A 22 9.77 -5.81 -0.27
C ASP A 22 8.84 -4.61 -0.43
N LEU A 23 8.15 -4.54 -1.58
CA LEU A 23 7.31 -3.41 -1.98
C LEU A 23 6.28 -3.01 -0.91
N LEU A 24 5.61 -3.97 -0.29
CA LEU A 24 4.57 -3.70 0.71
C LEU A 24 5.15 -3.10 1.99
N CYS A 25 6.35 -3.54 2.38
CA CYS A 25 7.06 -2.99 3.52
C CYS A 25 7.59 -1.59 3.19
N ALA A 26 8.32 -1.45 2.08
CA ALA A 26 8.97 -0.21 1.70
C ALA A 26 7.96 0.95 1.58
N ILE A 27 6.80 0.72 0.95
CA ILE A 27 5.79 1.78 0.83
C ILE A 27 5.13 2.11 2.16
N ARG A 28 4.93 1.13 3.05
CA ARG A 28 4.38 1.38 4.40
C ARG A 28 5.37 2.11 5.30
N VAL A 29 6.67 2.05 5.01
CA VAL A 29 7.71 2.86 5.68
C VAL A 29 7.70 4.30 5.16
N LEU A 30 7.59 4.49 3.84
CA LEU A 30 7.59 5.82 3.23
C LEU A 30 6.28 6.59 3.48
N VAL A 31 5.14 5.93 3.27
CA VAL A 31 3.79 6.50 3.39
C VAL A 31 2.97 5.66 4.39
N PRO A 32 3.29 5.74 5.70
CA PRO A 32 2.58 4.99 6.71
C PRO A 32 1.14 5.49 6.91
N PRO A 33 0.19 4.60 7.25
CA PRO A 33 -1.16 4.97 7.61
C PRO A 33 -1.20 5.83 8.89
N ALA A 34 -2.36 6.40 9.22
CA ALA A 34 -2.58 7.04 10.52
C ALA A 34 -2.66 5.98 11.63
N TRP A 35 -1.52 5.43 12.05
CA TRP A 35 -1.47 4.23 12.91
C TRP A 35 -1.54 4.50 14.42
N ARG A 36 -1.21 5.72 14.88
CA ARG A 36 -1.08 6.02 16.32
C ARG A 36 -2.39 5.88 17.08
N ASP A 37 -3.48 6.37 16.47
CA ASP A 37 -4.82 6.40 17.07
C ASP A 37 -5.74 5.32 16.48
N ASP A 38 -5.19 4.38 15.70
CA ASP A 38 -5.97 3.30 15.10
C ASP A 38 -6.07 2.11 16.07
N GLU A 39 -7.25 1.99 16.70
CA GLU A 39 -7.61 0.90 17.61
C GLU A 39 -7.78 -0.45 16.89
N THR A 40 -7.88 -0.47 15.56
CA THR A 40 -8.08 -1.69 14.78
C THR A 40 -6.77 -2.39 14.39
N LEU A 41 -5.63 -1.72 14.57
CA LEU A 41 -4.30 -2.30 14.36
C LEU A 41 -3.92 -3.23 15.51
N SER A 42 -3.35 -4.39 15.16
CA SER A 42 -2.75 -5.29 16.16
C SER A 42 -1.50 -4.65 16.79
N ASP A 43 -1.13 -5.12 17.97
CA ASP A 43 0.04 -4.60 18.68
C ASP A 43 1.33 -4.84 17.89
N GLU A 44 1.44 -5.95 17.16
CA GLU A 44 2.58 -6.23 16.30
C GLU A 44 2.64 -5.29 15.08
N ALA A 45 1.49 -4.95 14.50
CA ALA A 45 1.43 -3.97 13.42
C ALA A 45 1.80 -2.57 13.92
N ARG A 46 1.33 -2.20 15.13
CA ARG A 46 1.70 -0.94 15.78
C ARG A 46 3.21 -0.87 16.06
N ALA A 47 3.79 -1.94 16.59
CA ALA A 47 5.23 -2.05 16.84
C ALA A 47 6.06 -1.94 15.55
N PHE A 48 5.57 -2.52 14.44
CA PHE A 48 6.18 -2.34 13.11
C PHE A 48 6.25 -0.86 12.73
N TYR A 49 5.14 -0.13 12.80
CA TYR A 49 5.12 1.28 12.44
C TYR A 49 5.92 2.16 13.39
N GLU A 50 5.88 1.86 14.69
CA GLU A 50 6.67 2.57 15.70
C GLU A 50 8.17 2.44 15.42
N TYR A 51 8.66 1.22 15.17
CA TYR A 51 10.06 0.97 14.85
C TYR A 51 10.54 1.78 13.63
N PHE A 52 9.80 1.72 12.52
CA PHE A 52 10.21 2.42 11.30
C PHE A 52 10.04 3.93 11.39
N SER A 53 9.13 4.42 12.25
CA SER A 53 8.98 5.86 12.47
C SER A 53 10.20 6.53 13.12
N LEU A 54 11.07 5.75 13.77
CA LEU A 54 12.35 6.24 14.30
C LEU A 54 13.41 6.43 13.22
N ALA A 55 13.27 5.72 12.08
CA ALA A 55 14.26 5.68 11.01
C ALA A 55 13.86 6.51 9.78
N MET A 56 12.57 6.69 9.53
CA MET A 56 12.05 7.38 8.36
C MET A 56 10.91 8.31 8.75
N GLU A 57 11.04 9.59 8.39
CA GLU A 57 9.92 10.52 8.49
C GLU A 57 8.88 10.23 7.39
N PRO A 58 7.57 10.27 7.69
CA PRO A 58 6.53 10.05 6.69
C PRO A 58 6.62 11.06 5.55
N TRP A 59 6.55 10.58 4.31
CA TRP A 59 6.44 11.41 3.12
C TRP A 59 4.98 11.80 2.93
N ASP A 60 4.60 12.91 3.55
CA ASP A 60 3.22 13.40 3.56
C ASP A 60 2.91 14.31 2.36
N GLY A 61 1.64 14.30 1.95
CA GLY A 61 1.14 15.06 0.80
C GLY A 61 0.01 14.33 0.06
N PRO A 62 -0.79 15.03 -0.76
CA PRO A 62 -1.89 14.41 -1.51
C PRO A 62 -1.38 13.40 -2.56
N ALA A 63 -1.44 12.11 -2.24
CA ALA A 63 -0.84 11.06 -3.07
C ALA A 63 -1.81 9.89 -3.30
N GLY A 64 -1.94 9.52 -4.57
CA GLY A 64 -2.47 8.23 -4.99
C GLY A 64 -1.37 7.52 -5.75
N LEU A 65 -0.82 6.47 -5.16
CA LEU A 65 0.35 5.77 -5.67
C LEU A 65 -0.07 4.47 -6.31
N VAL A 66 0.43 4.20 -7.51
CA VAL A 66 0.32 2.90 -8.18
C VAL A 66 1.73 2.42 -8.44
N MET A 67 2.06 1.24 -7.94
CA MET A 67 3.40 0.69 -7.95
C MET A 67 3.35 -0.76 -8.41
N LEU A 68 4.44 -1.22 -9.00
CA LEU A 68 4.60 -2.58 -9.48
C LEU A 68 6.04 -3.00 -9.26
N ASP A 69 6.23 -4.19 -8.71
CA ASP A 69 7.51 -4.89 -8.77
C ASP A 69 7.31 -6.31 -9.34
N HIS A 70 8.36 -7.12 -9.26
CA HIS A 70 8.34 -8.50 -9.73
C HIS A 70 7.32 -9.42 -9.03
N ARG A 71 6.82 -9.05 -7.84
CA ARG A 71 5.93 -9.88 -7.01
C ARG A 71 4.57 -9.25 -6.79
N TYR A 72 4.49 -7.93 -6.66
CA TYR A 72 3.29 -7.22 -6.27
C TYR A 72 2.95 -6.11 -7.26
N ALA A 73 1.66 -5.98 -7.58
CA ALA A 73 1.08 -4.75 -8.09
C ALA A 73 0.25 -4.12 -6.97
N ALA A 74 0.51 -2.86 -6.62
CA ALA A 74 -0.12 -2.22 -5.48
C ALA A 74 -0.64 -0.83 -5.80
N CYS A 75 -1.70 -0.44 -5.09
CA CYS A 75 -2.18 0.93 -5.05
C CYS A 75 -2.46 1.33 -3.60
N CYS A 76 -1.96 2.50 -3.18
CA CYS A 76 -2.25 3.05 -1.86
C CYS A 76 -2.56 4.54 -1.95
N LEU A 77 -3.25 5.04 -0.93
CA LEU A 77 -3.48 6.45 -0.72
C LEU A 77 -2.64 6.98 0.44
N ASP A 78 -2.40 8.29 0.42
CA ASP A 78 -1.85 9.02 1.54
C ASP A 78 -2.70 8.87 2.81
N ARG A 79 -2.12 9.30 3.93
CA ARG A 79 -2.75 9.18 5.25
C ARG A 79 -4.17 9.73 5.31
N ASN A 80 -4.41 10.84 4.61
CA ASN A 80 -5.65 11.59 4.61
C ASN A 80 -6.58 11.24 3.44
N GLY A 81 -6.10 10.45 2.47
CA GLY A 81 -6.90 10.00 1.32
C GLY A 81 -7.31 11.16 0.42
N LEU A 82 -6.39 12.09 0.14
CA LEU A 82 -6.69 13.34 -0.56
C LEU A 82 -6.83 13.16 -2.08
N ARG A 83 -6.49 11.98 -2.61
CA ARG A 83 -6.68 11.61 -4.01
C ARG A 83 -7.69 10.47 -4.13
N PRO A 84 -8.60 10.51 -5.13
CA PRO A 84 -9.52 9.41 -5.35
C PRO A 84 -8.79 8.22 -5.97
N ALA A 85 -9.09 7.01 -5.50
CA ALA A 85 -8.74 5.77 -6.18
C ALA A 85 -9.92 4.78 -6.12
N ARG A 86 -10.30 4.28 -7.28
CA ARG A 86 -11.36 3.29 -7.50
C ARG A 86 -10.73 2.05 -8.11
N TRP A 87 -11.21 0.89 -7.69
CA TRP A 87 -10.75 -0.37 -8.26
C TRP A 87 -11.92 -1.31 -8.55
N LEU A 88 -11.75 -2.17 -9.54
CA LEU A 88 -12.67 -3.26 -9.86
C LEU A 88 -11.87 -4.51 -10.22
N LEU A 89 -12.41 -5.66 -9.84
CA LEU A 89 -11.90 -6.99 -10.15
C LEU A 89 -12.91 -7.69 -11.05
N THR A 90 -12.47 -8.16 -12.21
CA THR A 90 -13.30 -8.90 -13.16
C THR A 90 -13.23 -10.41 -12.94
N ARG A 91 -14.15 -11.17 -13.57
CA ARG A 91 -14.14 -12.64 -13.57
C ARG A 91 -12.90 -13.21 -14.25
N ASP A 92 -12.36 -12.51 -15.24
CA ASP A 92 -11.13 -12.87 -15.95
C ASP A 92 -9.86 -12.49 -15.17
N ARG A 93 -10.01 -12.18 -13.87
CA ARG A 93 -8.92 -11.83 -12.95
C ARG A 93 -8.15 -10.57 -13.35
N ILE A 94 -8.81 -9.64 -14.03
CA ILE A 94 -8.26 -8.31 -14.30
C ILE A 94 -8.60 -7.41 -13.12
N LEU A 95 -7.57 -6.87 -12.47
CA LEU A 95 -7.71 -5.78 -11.51
C LEU A 95 -7.46 -4.47 -12.25
N ALA A 96 -8.48 -3.63 -12.38
CA ALA A 96 -8.34 -2.27 -12.88
C ALA A 96 -8.40 -1.28 -11.73
N VAL A 97 -7.44 -0.36 -11.68
CA VAL A 97 -7.35 0.73 -10.70
C VAL A 97 -7.23 2.05 -11.46
N ALA A 98 -8.04 3.03 -11.07
CA ALA A 98 -8.04 4.36 -11.69
C ALA A 98 -8.49 5.42 -10.68
N SER A 99 -8.22 6.69 -10.98
CA SER A 99 -8.74 7.82 -10.19
C SER A 99 -10.27 7.94 -10.25
N GLU A 100 -10.88 7.43 -11.32
CA GLU A 100 -12.30 7.55 -11.61
C GLU A 100 -12.95 6.19 -11.92
N ALA A 101 -14.26 6.10 -11.69
CA ALA A 101 -15.03 4.91 -12.06
C ALA A 101 -15.47 5.00 -13.53
N GLY A 102 -15.49 3.86 -14.22
CA GLY A 102 -15.94 3.79 -15.62
C GLY A 102 -14.86 4.06 -16.68
N VAL A 103 -13.60 4.24 -16.26
CA VAL A 103 -12.46 4.37 -17.19
C VAL A 103 -12.19 3.06 -17.94
N PHE A 104 -12.37 1.93 -17.27
CA PHE A 104 -12.24 0.60 -17.87
C PHE A 104 -13.62 0.09 -18.27
N ASP A 105 -13.86 -0.02 -19.58
CA ASP A 105 -15.12 -0.51 -20.12
C ASP A 105 -15.23 -2.03 -19.89
N VAL A 106 -16.11 -2.41 -18.97
CA VAL A 106 -16.34 -3.79 -18.60
C VAL A 106 -17.85 -4.03 -18.39
N PRO A 107 -18.41 -5.10 -18.99
CA PRO A 107 -19.81 -5.45 -18.76
C PRO A 107 -20.09 -5.68 -17.27
N ALA A 108 -21.21 -5.16 -16.77
CA ALA A 108 -21.56 -5.26 -15.34
C ALA A 108 -21.58 -6.70 -14.81
N HIS A 109 -21.97 -7.68 -15.64
CA HIS A 109 -22.00 -9.09 -15.25
C HIS A 109 -20.59 -9.71 -15.08
N ALA A 110 -19.57 -9.12 -15.69
CA ALA A 110 -18.18 -9.56 -15.61
C ALA A 110 -17.45 -8.99 -14.37
N VAL A 111 -18.03 -8.01 -13.67
CA VAL A 111 -17.46 -7.44 -12.44
C VAL A 111 -17.75 -8.35 -11.26
N VAL A 112 -16.71 -8.82 -10.57
CA VAL A 112 -16.81 -9.66 -9.36
C VAL A 112 -16.87 -8.79 -8.11
N LYS A 113 -15.97 -7.82 -8.00
CA LYS A 113 -15.88 -6.88 -6.88
C LYS A 113 -15.48 -5.50 -7.40
N LYS A 114 -15.92 -4.47 -6.70
CA LYS A 114 -15.45 -3.09 -6.91
C LYS A 114 -15.39 -2.36 -5.59
N GLY A 115 -14.48 -1.41 -5.48
CA GLY A 115 -14.25 -0.66 -4.25
C GLY A 115 -13.69 0.73 -4.53
N ARG A 116 -13.51 1.48 -3.45
CA ARG A 116 -12.71 2.69 -3.40
C ARG A 116 -11.65 2.50 -2.31
N LEU A 117 -10.48 3.09 -2.49
CA LEU A 117 -9.54 3.24 -1.38
C LEU A 117 -9.93 4.47 -0.58
N GLY A 118 -9.98 4.31 0.74
CA GLY A 118 -10.10 5.37 1.73
C GLY A 118 -8.73 5.89 2.20
N PRO A 119 -8.75 6.85 3.13
CA PRO A 119 -7.53 7.34 3.78
C PRO A 119 -6.70 6.19 4.33
N SER A 120 -5.38 6.24 4.12
CA SER A 120 -4.44 5.22 4.63
C SER A 120 -4.63 3.79 4.07
N GLU A 121 -5.57 3.57 3.15
CA GLU A 121 -5.84 2.23 2.60
C GLU A 121 -4.89 1.85 1.47
N MET A 122 -4.66 0.54 1.36
CA MET A 122 -3.83 -0.06 0.34
C MET A 122 -4.48 -1.35 -0.17
N VAL A 123 -4.35 -1.59 -1.46
CA VAL A 123 -4.68 -2.86 -2.11
C VAL A 123 -3.46 -3.34 -2.88
N ALA A 124 -3.22 -4.65 -2.87
CA ALA A 124 -2.14 -5.25 -3.65
C ALA A 124 -2.54 -6.60 -4.23
N VAL A 125 -1.99 -6.96 -5.38
CA VAL A 125 -2.05 -8.30 -5.95
C VAL A 125 -0.71 -8.97 -5.70
N ASP A 126 -0.68 -10.15 -5.08
CA ASP A 126 0.51 -10.99 -5.05
C ASP A 126 0.51 -11.91 -6.27
N PHE A 127 1.46 -11.73 -7.20
CA PHE A 127 1.58 -12.55 -8.40
C PHE A 127 2.03 -13.98 -8.11
N ARG A 128 2.61 -14.26 -6.94
CA ARG A 128 3.00 -15.62 -6.56
C ARG A 128 1.81 -16.45 -6.10
N THR A 129 0.91 -15.87 -5.30
CA THR A 129 -0.28 -16.58 -4.79
C THR A 129 -1.51 -16.36 -5.67
N GLY A 130 -1.52 -15.28 -6.47
CA GLY A 130 -2.67 -14.82 -7.22
C GLY A 130 -3.76 -14.22 -6.32
N GLU A 131 -3.43 -13.74 -5.13
CA GLU A 131 -4.42 -13.21 -4.20
C GLU A 131 -4.47 -11.68 -4.23
N LEU A 132 -5.67 -11.14 -4.02
CA LEU A 132 -5.90 -9.72 -3.79
C LEU A 132 -5.86 -9.44 -2.29
N LEU A 133 -4.83 -8.73 -1.87
CA LEU A 133 -4.57 -8.31 -0.49
C LEU A 133 -5.23 -6.95 -0.23
N ASN A 134 -5.90 -6.84 0.92
CA ASN A 134 -6.41 -5.57 1.45
C ASN A 134 -5.46 -5.02 2.53
N SER A 135 -5.74 -3.81 3.02
CA SER A 135 -4.92 -3.15 4.07
C SER A 135 -4.64 -4.08 5.25
N LYS A 136 -5.66 -4.75 5.80
CA LYS A 136 -5.50 -5.65 6.96
C LYS A 136 -4.54 -6.81 6.67
N ALA A 137 -4.65 -7.43 5.50
CA ALA A 137 -3.75 -8.50 5.09
C ALA A 137 -2.31 -7.98 4.94
N ILE A 138 -2.13 -6.82 4.31
CA ILE A 138 -0.83 -6.18 4.13
C ILE A 138 -0.18 -5.84 5.48
N ASP A 139 -0.96 -5.27 6.40
CA ASP A 139 -0.49 -4.89 7.73
C ASP A 139 -0.14 -6.14 8.55
N SER A 140 -0.89 -7.23 8.39
CA SER A 140 -0.56 -8.54 9.00
C SER A 140 0.75 -9.12 8.47
N ILE A 141 1.01 -9.01 7.16
CA ILE A 141 2.28 -9.46 6.55
C ILE A 141 3.44 -8.61 7.10
N ASN A 142 3.25 -7.29 7.24
CA ASN A 142 4.24 -6.38 7.82
C ASN A 142 4.49 -6.64 9.32
N ALA A 143 3.44 -6.88 10.09
CA ALA A 143 3.51 -7.22 11.50
C ALA A 143 4.37 -8.48 11.73
N ALA A 144 4.25 -9.50 10.87
CA ALA A 144 5.07 -10.70 10.97
C ALA A 144 6.58 -10.46 10.75
N ARG A 145 6.97 -9.32 10.16
CA ARG A 145 8.38 -8.90 10.00
C ARG A 145 8.95 -8.32 11.29
N ALA A 146 8.10 -7.76 12.15
CA ALA A 146 8.48 -7.27 13.47
C ALA A 146 8.75 -8.47 14.41
N ARG A 147 9.83 -9.22 14.15
CA ARG A 147 10.40 -10.16 15.13
C ARG A 147 11.18 -9.38 16.18
N CYS A 148 10.51 -8.46 16.86
CA CYS A 148 10.93 -8.04 18.18
C CYS A 148 9.83 -8.52 19.12
N LYS A 149 9.98 -9.75 19.64
CA LYS A 149 9.33 -10.06 20.91
C LYS A 149 9.94 -9.07 21.89
N MET A 150 9.21 -8.00 22.21
CA MET A 150 9.50 -7.22 23.41
C MET A 150 9.42 -8.23 24.56
N ALA A 151 10.57 -8.72 24.97
CA ALA A 151 10.68 -9.55 26.17
C ALA A 151 10.24 -8.66 27.32
N ALA A 152 9.07 -8.97 27.87
CA ALA A 152 8.66 -8.50 29.18
C ALA A 152 9.57 -9.10 30.26
#